data_AF-A0A946PB25-F1
#
_entry.id   AF-A0A946PB25-F1
#
_cell.length_a   1.000
_cell.length_b   1.000
_cell.length_c   1.000
_cell.angle_alpha   90.00
_cell.angle_beta   90.00
_cell.angle_gamma   90.00
#
_symmetry.space_group_name_H-M   'P 1'
#
loop_
_entity.id
_entity.type
_entity.pdbx_description
1 polymer ?
#
loop_
_entity_poly.entity_id
_entity_poly.type
_entity_poly.pdbx_seq_one_letter_code
_entity_poly.pdbx_strand_id
1 'polypeptide(L)'
;QGIAILRVESLGRAELTLCKRSGSDSARIGEEIDFTIAFINSGDVPLTDIVIMDILPQRLQLIESSPATSLPAEIKTTLKDDGTTSISWQLSSTLEAGESGFVRMRTILQ
;
A
#
# COMPACT_ATOMS: atom_id res chain seq x y z
N GLN A 1 -24.69 17.90 -45.89
CA GLN A 1 -24.34 16.78 -44.97
C GLN A 1 -23.37 17.33 -43.95
N GLY A 2 -23.72 17.33 -42.67
CA GLY A 2 -22.81 17.73 -41.59
C GLY A 2 -22.39 16.48 -40.83
N ILE A 3 -21.09 16.22 -40.77
CA ILE A 3 -20.55 15.20 -39.88
C ILE A 3 -20.39 15.87 -38.51
N ALA A 4 -21.05 15.33 -37.50
CA ALA A 4 -20.73 15.63 -36.11
C ALA A 4 -19.69 14.62 -35.63
N ILE A 5 -18.54 15.11 -35.16
CA ILE A 5 -17.53 14.28 -34.51
C ILE A 5 -17.71 14.49 -33.00
N LEU A 6 -18.22 13.46 -32.32
CA LEU A 6 -18.15 13.39 -30.87
C LEU A 6 -16.73 12.92 -30.51
N ARG A 7 -15.92 13.82 -29.95
CA ARG A 7 -14.72 13.40 -29.22
C ARG A 7 -15.17 13.00 -27.83
N VAL A 8 -15.06 11.72 -27.53
CA VAL A 8 -15.08 11.26 -26.14
C VAL A 8 -13.70 11.61 -25.58
N GLU A 9 -13.64 12.65 -24.76
CA GLU A 9 -12.50 12.84 -23.87
C GLU A 9 -12.58 11.69 -22.85
N SER A 10 -11.59 10.79 -22.89
CA SER A 10 -11.42 9.80 -21.83
C SER A 10 -11.34 10.57 -20.52
N LEU A 11 -12.14 10.18 -19.51
CA LEU A 11 -12.12 10.78 -18.17
C LEU A 11 -10.80 10.52 -17.40
N GLY A 12 -9.80 9.99 -18.11
CA GLY A 12 -8.55 9.50 -17.56
C GLY A 12 -8.70 8.13 -16.91
N ARG A 13 -7.58 7.44 -16.77
CA ARG A 13 -7.40 6.14 -16.15
C ARG A 13 -6.88 6.34 -14.73
N ALA A 14 -7.72 6.11 -13.74
CA ALA A 14 -7.31 6.01 -12.34
C ALA A 14 -6.77 4.59 -12.08
N GLU A 15 -5.49 4.46 -11.78
CA GLU A 15 -4.86 3.15 -11.58
C GLU A 15 -3.74 3.22 -10.55
N LEU A 16 -3.87 2.45 -9.48
CA LEU A 16 -2.83 2.26 -8.46
C LEU A 16 -2.28 0.85 -8.58
N THR A 17 -1.00 0.72 -8.89
CA THR A 17 -0.32 -0.58 -8.94
C THR A 17 0.51 -0.76 -7.67
N LEU A 18 0.41 -1.95 -7.05
CA LEU A 18 1.15 -2.28 -5.84
C LEU A 18 2.00 -3.54 -6.04
N CYS A 19 3.14 -3.59 -5.35
CA CYS A 19 4.00 -4.77 -5.26
C CYS A 19 4.50 -4.93 -3.83
N LYS A 20 4.12 -6.03 -3.16
CA LYS A 20 4.66 -6.41 -1.85
C LYS A 20 5.87 -7.31 -2.02
N ARG A 21 6.93 -7.04 -1.25
CA ARG A 21 8.13 -7.86 -1.17
C ARG A 21 8.54 -8.05 0.29
N SER A 22 9.02 -9.24 0.62
CA SER A 22 9.79 -9.48 1.82
C SER A 22 11.27 -9.20 1.56
N GLY A 23 12.01 -8.81 2.60
CA GLY A 23 13.47 -8.65 2.56
C GLY A 23 14.21 -9.98 2.46
N SER A 24 13.52 -11.09 2.74
CA SER A 24 14.02 -12.45 2.60
C SER A 24 12.92 -13.38 2.09
N ASP A 25 13.29 -14.37 1.28
CA ASP A 25 12.38 -15.42 0.78
C ASP A 25 12.15 -16.55 1.82
N SER A 26 12.92 -16.54 2.91
CA SER A 26 12.80 -17.51 4.00
C SER A 26 13.19 -16.88 5.35
N ALA A 27 12.56 -17.33 6.42
CA ALA A 27 12.91 -16.95 7.79
C ALA A 27 12.66 -18.14 8.73
N ARG A 28 13.40 -18.19 9.83
CA ARG A 28 13.15 -19.13 10.93
C ARG A 28 12.27 -18.49 11.99
N ILE A 29 11.65 -19.33 12.82
CA ILE A 29 10.95 -18.88 14.02
C ILE A 29 11.91 -18.03 14.87
N GLY A 30 11.44 -16.86 15.29
CA GLY A 30 12.18 -15.84 16.03
C GLY A 30 12.95 -14.83 15.16
N GLU A 31 13.05 -15.03 13.84
CA GLU A 31 13.75 -14.10 12.95
C GLU A 31 12.83 -12.94 12.51
N GLU A 32 13.43 -11.76 12.32
CA GLU A 32 12.75 -10.60 11.77
C GLU A 32 12.60 -10.72 10.24
N ILE A 33 11.45 -10.26 9.73
CA ILE A 33 11.16 -10.14 8.30
C ILE A 33 10.75 -8.70 8.03
N ASP A 34 11.51 -8.03 7.18
CA ASP A 34 11.13 -6.75 6.60
C ASP A 34 10.15 -6.94 5.45
N PHE A 35 9.05 -6.21 5.44
CA PHE A 35 8.13 -6.13 4.32
C PHE A 35 8.10 -4.71 3.77
N THR A 36 8.13 -4.60 2.44
CA THR A 36 7.92 -3.35 1.71
C THR A 36 6.79 -3.53 0.71
N ILE A 37 5.81 -2.64 0.72
CA ILE A 37 4.78 -2.54 -0.32
C ILE A 37 5.10 -1.26 -1.11
N ALA A 38 5.64 -1.42 -2.31
CA ALA A 38 5.83 -0.32 -3.24
C ALA A 38 4.52 -0.08 -4.01
N PHE A 39 4.22 1.19 -4.28
CA PHE A 39 3.03 1.57 -5.03
C PHE A 39 3.34 2.71 -6.00
N ILE A 40 2.60 2.77 -7.11
CA ILE A 40 2.71 3.81 -8.13
C ILE A 40 1.32 4.13 -8.69
N ASN A 41 1.04 5.41 -8.90
CA ASN A 41 -0.07 5.82 -9.75
C ASN A 41 0.32 5.55 -11.22
N SER A 42 -0.02 4.37 -11.72
CA SER A 42 0.21 3.95 -13.10
C SER A 42 -0.87 4.46 -14.06
N GLY A 43 -1.84 5.22 -13.54
CA GLY A 43 -2.85 5.94 -14.28
C GLY A 43 -2.33 7.22 -14.93
N ASP A 44 -3.25 8.00 -15.48
CA ASP A 44 -2.98 9.31 -16.08
C ASP A 44 -3.77 10.46 -15.40
N VAL A 45 -4.42 10.16 -14.26
CA VAL A 45 -5.11 11.16 -13.41
C VAL A 45 -4.59 11.10 -11.97
N PRO A 46 -4.67 12.22 -11.22
CA PRO A 46 -4.29 12.24 -9.81
C PRO A 46 -5.19 11.33 -8.96
N LEU A 47 -4.61 10.69 -7.94
CA LEU A 47 -5.32 9.83 -7.00
C LEU A 47 -5.38 10.48 -5.61
N THR A 48 -6.55 10.43 -4.98
CA THR A 48 -6.79 10.89 -3.59
C THR A 48 -7.37 9.76 -2.74
N ASP A 49 -7.47 9.99 -1.43
CA ASP A 49 -8.13 9.06 -0.48
C ASP A 49 -7.55 7.63 -0.51
N ILE A 50 -6.25 7.53 -0.77
CA ILE A 50 -5.55 6.25 -0.88
C ILE A 50 -5.37 5.65 0.51
N VAL A 51 -5.87 4.42 0.69
CA VAL A 51 -5.61 3.60 1.86
C VAL A 51 -4.92 2.32 1.42
N ILE A 52 -3.70 2.11 1.90
CA ILE A 52 -2.97 0.84 1.73
C ILE A 52 -3.20 0.02 2.99
N MET A 53 -3.60 -1.24 2.85
CA MET A 53 -3.88 -2.13 3.98
C MET A 53 -3.16 -3.46 3.81
N ASP A 54 -2.62 -3.97 4.92
CA ASP A 54 -2.06 -5.30 5.03
C ASP A 54 -2.63 -6.04 6.24
N ILE A 55 -2.78 -7.36 6.13
CA ILE A 55 -3.26 -8.22 7.21
C ILE A 55 -2.19 -9.26 7.48
N LEU A 56 -1.58 -9.18 8.67
CA LEU A 56 -0.60 -10.12 9.15
C LEU A 56 -1.31 -11.33 9.78
N PRO A 57 -1.04 -12.55 9.30
CA PRO A 57 -1.54 -13.76 9.94
C PRO A 57 -0.89 -13.96 11.32
N GLN A 58 -1.51 -14.78 12.17
CA GLN A 58 -1.05 -15.06 13.55
C GLN A 58 0.44 -15.47 13.68
N ARG A 59 1.05 -16.03 12.64
CA ARG A 59 2.47 -16.42 12.63
C ARG A 59 3.42 -15.23 12.44
N LEU A 60 2.93 -14.03 12.14
CA LEU A 60 3.74 -12.84 11.99
C LEU A 60 3.37 -11.84 13.07
N GLN A 61 4.23 -11.69 14.07
CA GLN A 61 4.07 -10.67 15.10
C GLN A 61 4.61 -9.33 14.60
N LEU A 62 3.80 -8.29 14.59
CA LEU A 62 4.24 -6.95 14.21
C LEU A 62 5.25 -6.38 15.23
N ILE A 63 6.33 -5.77 14.74
CA ILE A 63 7.13 -4.85 15.53
C ILE A 63 6.42 -3.50 15.51
N GLU A 64 5.72 -3.13 16.57
CA GLU A 64 4.77 -2.00 16.62
C GLU A 64 5.34 -0.64 16.16
N SER A 65 6.65 -0.40 16.35
CA SER A 65 7.33 0.84 15.93
C SER A 65 7.83 0.82 14.50
N SER A 66 7.63 -0.28 13.76
CA SER A 66 8.19 -0.48 12.42
C SER A 66 7.34 0.01 11.25
N PRO A 67 5.99 0.10 11.31
CA PRO A 67 5.20 0.66 10.23
C PRO A 67 5.67 2.07 9.85
N ALA A 68 5.98 2.27 8.57
CA ALA A 68 6.41 3.54 8.05
C ALA A 68 6.00 3.72 6.58
N THR A 69 6.03 4.96 6.10
CA THR A 69 5.61 5.36 4.76
C THR A 69 6.58 6.40 4.19
N SER A 70 6.74 6.44 2.87
CA SER A 70 7.51 7.46 2.17
C SER A 70 6.75 8.77 1.92
N LEU A 71 5.41 8.73 2.04
CA LEU A 71 4.52 9.88 1.87
C LEU A 71 3.75 10.15 3.16
N PRO A 72 3.35 11.40 3.47
CA PRO A 72 2.57 11.71 4.66
C PRO A 72 1.31 10.84 4.75
N ALA A 73 1.14 10.14 5.87
CA ALA A 73 -0.01 9.26 6.09
C ALA A 73 -0.34 9.13 7.58
N GLU A 74 -1.61 8.86 7.86
CA GLU A 74 -2.03 8.33 9.15
C GLU A 74 -1.84 6.81 9.15
N ILE A 75 -1.15 6.27 10.16
CA ILE A 75 -0.91 4.84 10.31
C ILE A 75 -1.77 4.31 11.45
N LYS A 76 -2.53 3.24 11.20
CA LYS A 76 -3.34 2.56 12.21
C LYS A 76 -3.01 1.08 12.23
N THR A 77 -2.86 0.53 13.43
CA THR A 77 -2.69 -0.90 13.67
C THR A 77 -3.85 -1.38 14.53
N THR A 78 -4.39 -2.58 14.24
CA THR A 78 -5.45 -3.20 15.04
C THR A 78 -5.22 -4.70 15.12
N LEU A 79 -5.09 -5.22 16.33
CA LEU A 79 -5.18 -6.66 16.60
C LEU A 79 -6.66 -7.06 16.59
N LYS A 80 -7.00 -8.09 15.83
CA LYS A 80 -8.37 -8.62 15.71
C LYS A 80 -8.56 -9.81 16.64
N ASP A 81 -9.82 -10.11 16.94
CA ASP A 81 -10.22 -11.25 17.79
C ASP A 81 -9.79 -12.60 17.21
N ASP A 82 -9.59 -12.67 15.89
CA ASP A 82 -9.07 -13.85 15.18
C ASP A 82 -7.54 -13.99 15.25
N GLY A 83 -6.86 -13.15 16.04
CA GLY A 83 -5.41 -13.14 16.23
C GLY A 83 -4.60 -12.57 15.05
N THR A 84 -5.25 -12.06 14.00
CA THR A 84 -4.56 -11.33 12.92
C THR A 84 -4.34 -9.87 13.30
N THR A 85 -3.27 -9.27 12.76
CA THR A 85 -3.01 -7.83 12.92
C THR A 85 -3.23 -7.14 11.60
N SER A 86 -4.16 -6.19 11.52
CA SER A 86 -4.32 -5.31 10.36
C SER A 86 -3.55 -4.01 10.53
N ILE A 87 -2.87 -3.59 9.47
CA ILE A 87 -2.15 -2.32 9.39
C ILE A 87 -2.71 -1.53 8.22
N SER A 88 -3.00 -0.24 8.42
CA SER A 88 -3.42 0.66 7.36
C SER A 88 -2.58 1.93 7.33
N TRP A 89 -2.28 2.39 6.12
CA TRP A 89 -1.64 3.67 5.82
C TRP A 89 -2.62 4.48 4.97
N GLN A 90 -3.21 5.53 5.55
CA GLN A 90 -4.09 6.45 4.85
C GLN A 90 -3.28 7.67 4.40
N LEU A 91 -2.97 7.75 3.11
CA LEU A 91 -2.17 8.85 2.58
C LEU A 91 -2.93 10.17 2.69
N SER A 92 -2.24 11.22 3.14
CA SER A 92 -2.82 12.56 3.30
C SER A 92 -2.55 13.48 2.10
N SER A 93 -1.69 13.06 1.17
CA SER A 93 -1.37 13.80 -0.06
C SER A 93 -2.02 13.15 -1.28
N THR A 94 -2.38 13.97 -2.26
CA THR A 94 -2.65 13.50 -3.62
C THR A 94 -1.41 12.80 -4.18
N LEU A 95 -1.61 11.73 -4.94
CA LEU A 95 -0.57 11.03 -5.69
C LEU A 95 -0.76 11.34 -7.17
N GLU A 96 0.08 12.20 -7.73
CA GLU A 96 0.02 12.61 -9.13
C GLU A 96 0.35 11.44 -10.08
N ALA A 97 -0.03 11.56 -11.35
CA ALA A 97 0.25 10.50 -12.34
C ALA A 97 1.77 10.25 -12.46
N GLY A 98 2.17 8.98 -12.35
CA GLY A 98 3.57 8.58 -12.35
C GLY A 98 4.30 8.74 -11.00
N GLU A 99 3.68 9.35 -9.99
CA GLU A 99 4.24 9.38 -8.64
C GLU A 99 4.14 8.01 -7.97
N SER A 100 5.13 7.74 -7.13
CA SER A 100 5.25 6.47 -6.43
C SER A 100 5.68 6.69 -4.99
N GLY A 101 5.48 5.65 -4.19
CA GLY A 101 5.92 5.61 -2.82
C GLY A 101 6.02 4.18 -2.33
N PHE A 102 6.27 4.04 -1.03
CA PHE A 102 6.24 2.75 -0.37
C PHE A 102 5.72 2.88 1.05
N VAL A 103 5.17 1.78 1.54
CA VAL A 103 4.99 1.53 2.97
C VAL A 103 5.84 0.34 3.37
N ARG A 104 6.28 0.30 4.62
CA ARG A 104 7.07 -0.80 5.15
C ARG A 104 6.65 -1.15 6.57
N MET A 105 6.95 -2.37 6.97
CA MET A 105 6.72 -2.90 8.31
C MET A 105 7.71 -4.03 8.56
N ARG A 106 7.97 -4.34 9.83
CA ARG A 106 8.82 -5.44 10.25
C ARG A 106 8.04 -6.35 11.18
N THR A 107 8.26 -7.64 11.03
CA THR A 107 7.56 -8.66 11.83
C THR A 107 8.54 -9.69 12.34
N ILE A 108 8.20 -10.36 13.44
CA ILE A 108 8.91 -11.56 13.93
C ILE A 108 8.07 -12.78 13.56
N LEU A 109 8.69 -13.77 12.91
CA LEU A 109 8.05 -15.06 12.64
C LEU A 109 7.89 -15.85 13.95
N GLN A 110 6.68 -16.26 14.29
CA GLN A 110 6.35 -17.08 15.46
C GLN A 110 6.30 -18.57 15.13
#